data_AF-A0AA39HZ13-F1
#
_entry.id   AF-A0AA39HZ13-F1
#
_cell.length_a   1.000
_cell.length_b   1.000
_cell.length_c   1.000
_cell.angle_alpha   90.00
_cell.angle_beta   90.00
_cell.angle_gamma   90.00
#
_symmetry.space_group_name_H-M   'P 1'
#
loop_
_entity.id
_entity.type
_entity.pdbx_description
1 polymer ?
#
loop_
_entity_poly.entity_id
_entity_poly.type
_entity_poly.pdbx_seq_one_letter_code
_entity_poly.pdbx_strand_id
1 'polypeptide(L)'
;MASCAASASKAALSRLGTVYVSKNRSIFANLAFEEWVFHQHNLEENGDALLVWSNDPAVVVGRHQNPWLEANIPFLDANGIALARRRSGGGTVYHDRGNLNVSLLTSQKQHCRPRNLRRFAESLNRHFGVKIVPNERDDMILQPGDRKISGTAARKAHGRAYHHFTMLVDVDLPFLKKTLKSPWADRIETNATRSVPAKAVGYLGQEVVGVTVEEVQSVVLDTFRSSFEKSVVIESSQVPVDYEKLTWDNVDLREWKWNFGKTPKFTIRLKDGRCTKVEQGVIAEVDGSVEADIVGSRFDYTLFM
;
A
#
# COMPACT_ATOMS: atom_id res chain seq x y z
N MET A 1 8.05 23.46 2.17
CA MET A 1 7.56 23.09 3.52
C MET A 1 6.22 23.77 3.77
N ALA A 2 5.09 23.10 3.53
CA ALA A 2 3.80 23.64 3.91
C ALA A 2 3.63 23.44 5.42
N SER A 3 3.56 24.54 6.17
CA SER A 3 3.28 24.56 7.60
C SER A 3 1.95 23.83 7.88
N CYS A 4 1.99 22.67 8.53
CA CYS A 4 0.81 22.03 9.14
C CYS A 4 0.42 22.85 10.39
N ALA A 5 -0.08 24.07 10.20
CA ALA A 5 -0.65 24.85 11.30
C ALA A 5 -1.94 24.16 11.79
N ALA A 6 -2.03 23.97 13.10
CA ALA A 6 -3.18 23.37 13.75
C ALA A 6 -4.41 24.30 13.62
N SER A 7 -5.30 24.02 12.68
CA SER A 7 -6.66 24.58 12.74
C SER A 7 -7.61 23.54 13.34
N ALA A 8 -7.68 23.51 14.67
CA ALA A 8 -8.79 22.87 15.36
C ALA A 8 -10.00 23.81 15.25
N SER A 9 -11.02 23.42 14.48
CA SER A 9 -12.30 24.12 14.47
C SER A 9 -13.09 23.72 15.72
N LYS A 10 -13.58 24.74 16.42
CA LYS A 10 -14.57 24.65 17.50
C LYS A 10 -15.92 24.25 16.91
N ALA A 11 -16.31 22.99 17.09
CA ALA A 11 -17.69 22.57 17.25
C ALA A 11 -17.68 21.31 18.12
N ALA A 12 -18.28 21.40 19.30
CA ALA A 12 -18.34 20.34 20.30
C ALA A 12 -19.38 19.27 19.91
N LEU A 13 -19.19 18.62 18.76
CA LEU A 13 -19.60 17.23 18.61
C LEU A 13 -18.55 16.44 19.37
N SER A 14 -18.96 15.61 20.34
CA SER A 14 -18.04 14.70 21.05
C SER A 14 -17.15 14.06 19.98
N ARG A 15 -15.83 14.25 20.07
CA ARG A 15 -14.91 13.77 19.04
C ARG A 15 -14.93 12.25 19.08
N LEU A 16 -15.83 11.65 18.30
CA LEU A 16 -15.91 10.22 18.10
C LEU A 16 -14.77 9.82 17.17
N GLY A 17 -14.08 8.73 17.51
CA GLY A 17 -13.13 8.08 16.61
C GLY A 17 -13.64 6.69 16.27
N THR A 18 -13.55 6.30 14.99
CA THR A 18 -13.97 4.97 14.57
C THR A 18 -12.77 4.12 14.19
N VAL A 19 -12.62 2.95 14.81
CA VAL A 19 -11.61 1.96 14.44
C VAL A 19 -12.29 0.84 13.66
N TYR A 20 -11.82 0.60 12.44
CA TYR A 20 -12.14 -0.57 11.66
C TYR A 20 -11.00 -1.59 11.76
N VAL A 21 -11.34 -2.87 11.99
CA VAL A 21 -10.37 -3.97 12.03
C VAL A 21 -10.76 -4.99 10.96
N SER A 22 -9.91 -5.19 9.96
CA SER A 22 -10.14 -6.27 8.99
C SER A 22 -9.50 -7.57 9.47
N LYS A 23 -10.30 -8.63 9.53
CA LYS A 23 -9.82 -10.01 9.77
C LYS A 23 -9.53 -10.76 8.46
N ASN A 24 -9.88 -10.17 7.31
CA ASN A 24 -9.60 -10.77 6.01
C ASN A 24 -8.09 -10.67 5.68
N ARG A 25 -7.52 -11.71 5.06
CA ARG A 25 -6.10 -11.77 4.66
C ARG A 25 -5.89 -11.55 3.16
N SER A 26 -6.95 -11.44 2.36
CA SER A 26 -6.87 -11.12 0.94
C SER A 26 -6.58 -9.63 0.73
N ILE A 27 -5.49 -9.34 0.02
CA ILE A 27 -5.14 -7.98 -0.39
C ILE A 27 -6.27 -7.28 -1.17
N PHE A 28 -7.00 -8.02 -1.99
CA PHE A 28 -8.09 -7.46 -2.79
C PHE A 28 -9.29 -7.08 -1.92
N ALA A 29 -9.69 -7.96 -0.99
CA ALA A 29 -10.78 -7.68 -0.05
C ALA A 29 -10.43 -6.50 0.86
N ASN A 30 -9.18 -6.43 1.34
CA ASN A 30 -8.75 -5.33 2.21
C ASN A 30 -8.63 -3.99 1.48
N LEU A 31 -8.14 -3.95 0.24
CA LEU A 31 -8.17 -2.72 -0.57
C LEU A 31 -9.60 -2.31 -0.90
N ALA A 32 -10.49 -3.26 -1.17
CA ALA A 32 -11.91 -2.98 -1.36
C ALA A 32 -12.55 -2.41 -0.08
N PHE A 33 -12.18 -2.92 1.10
CA PHE A 33 -12.66 -2.39 2.37
C PHE A 33 -12.08 -1.02 2.71
N GLU A 34 -10.80 -0.75 2.42
CA GLU A 34 -10.21 0.60 2.53
C GLU A 34 -11.00 1.61 1.69
N GLU A 35 -11.35 1.25 0.45
CA GLU A 35 -12.18 2.07 -0.42
C GLU A 35 -13.61 2.22 0.11
N TRP A 36 -14.20 1.15 0.66
CA TRP A 36 -15.50 1.23 1.30
C TRP A 36 -15.50 2.22 2.47
N VAL A 37 -14.52 2.13 3.37
CA VAL A 37 -14.35 3.06 4.49
C VAL A 37 -14.15 4.49 3.97
N PHE A 38 -13.34 4.66 2.92
CA PHE A 38 -13.10 5.96 2.28
C PHE A 38 -14.38 6.59 1.71
N HIS A 39 -15.33 5.80 1.21
CA HIS A 39 -16.57 6.29 0.61
C HIS A 39 -17.74 6.38 1.61
N GLN A 40 -17.91 5.40 2.48
CA GLN A 40 -19.12 5.21 3.29
C GLN A 40 -19.03 5.76 4.71
N HIS A 41 -17.82 5.90 5.27
CA HIS A 41 -17.69 6.44 6.62
C HIS A 41 -18.14 7.91 6.67
N ASN A 42 -19.02 8.31 7.59
CA ASN A 42 -19.42 9.70 7.72
C ASN A 42 -18.43 10.48 8.61
N LEU A 43 -17.56 11.30 8.00
CA LEU A 43 -16.56 12.09 8.75
C LEU A 43 -17.17 13.21 9.60
N GLU A 44 -18.35 13.70 9.25
CA GLU A 44 -19.01 14.80 9.96
C GLU A 44 -19.70 14.30 11.23
N GLU A 45 -20.37 13.14 11.14
CA GLU A 45 -21.08 12.53 12.25
C GLU A 45 -20.16 11.66 13.13
N ASN A 46 -19.26 10.89 12.53
CA ASN A 46 -18.49 9.85 13.22
C ASN A 46 -17.01 10.20 13.44
N GLY A 47 -16.59 11.39 13.03
CA GLY A 47 -15.22 11.90 13.17
C GLY A 47 -14.22 11.17 12.26
N ASP A 48 -12.94 11.15 12.67
CA ASP A 48 -11.89 10.47 11.91
C ASP A 48 -12.00 8.94 12.08
N ALA A 49 -11.46 8.20 11.10
CA ALA A 49 -11.40 6.74 11.16
C ALA A 49 -9.98 6.19 10.99
N LEU A 50 -9.73 5.06 11.65
CA LEU A 50 -8.53 4.23 11.51
C LEU A 50 -8.96 2.86 10.98
N LEU A 51 -8.33 2.36 9.93
CA LEU A 51 -8.46 0.97 9.49
C LEU A 51 -7.13 0.25 9.71
N VAL A 52 -7.15 -0.89 10.39
CA VAL A 52 -5.99 -1.79 10.54
C VAL A 52 -6.23 -3.14 9.88
N TRP A 53 -5.21 -3.66 9.20
CA TRP A 53 -5.32 -4.85 8.37
C TRP A 53 -3.96 -5.44 8.01
N SER A 54 -3.92 -6.74 7.77
CA SER A 54 -2.72 -7.47 7.34
C SER A 54 -3.10 -8.52 6.30
N ASN A 55 -2.19 -8.82 5.39
CA ASN A 55 -2.47 -9.66 4.23
C ASN A 55 -1.64 -10.94 4.24
N ASP A 56 -2.13 -11.97 3.57
CA ASP A 56 -1.27 -13.03 3.04
C ASP A 56 -0.28 -12.42 2.01
N PRO A 57 0.80 -13.15 1.65
CA PRO A 57 1.83 -12.65 0.75
C PRO A 57 1.29 -11.93 -0.49
N ALA A 58 1.64 -10.65 -0.64
CA ALA A 58 1.20 -9.83 -1.76
C ALA A 58 2.22 -8.74 -2.10
N VAL A 59 2.33 -8.41 -3.40
CA VAL A 59 3.02 -7.20 -3.88
C VAL A 59 1.97 -6.16 -4.24
N VAL A 60 2.11 -4.96 -3.66
CA VAL A 60 1.17 -3.86 -3.86
C VAL A 60 1.84 -2.71 -4.60
N VAL A 61 1.46 -2.53 -5.86
CA VAL A 61 1.95 -1.44 -6.72
C VAL A 61 1.07 -0.20 -6.59
N GLY A 62 1.69 0.98 -6.70
CA GLY A 62 1.00 2.26 -6.72
C GLY A 62 0.17 2.47 -7.99
N ARG A 63 -0.75 3.45 -7.93
CA ARG A 63 -1.74 3.74 -8.98
C ARG A 63 -1.15 3.90 -10.40
N HIS A 64 0.05 4.48 -10.50
CA HIS A 64 0.71 4.87 -11.76
C HIS A 64 2.03 4.13 -12.03
N GLN A 65 2.24 2.99 -11.38
CA GLN A 65 3.45 2.18 -11.55
C GLN A 65 3.30 1.14 -12.66
N ASN A 66 4.43 0.66 -13.19
CA ASN A 66 4.51 -0.47 -14.10
C ASN A 66 4.86 -1.74 -13.29
N PRO A 67 3.97 -2.74 -13.16
CA PRO A 67 4.24 -3.93 -12.37
C PRO A 67 5.41 -4.77 -12.87
N TRP A 68 5.60 -4.85 -14.20
CA TRP A 68 6.72 -5.58 -14.79
C TRP A 68 8.06 -4.92 -14.51
N LEU A 69 8.09 -3.60 -14.28
CA LEU A 69 9.30 -2.89 -13.87
C LEU A 69 9.59 -3.09 -12.37
N GLU A 70 8.55 -3.23 -11.57
CA GLU A 70 8.60 -3.06 -10.12
C GLU A 70 8.61 -4.36 -9.33
N ALA A 71 8.16 -5.45 -9.95
CA ALA A 71 7.98 -6.73 -9.31
C ALA A 71 8.54 -7.88 -10.14
N ASN A 72 8.95 -8.94 -9.45
CA ASN A 72 9.39 -10.19 -10.04
C ASN A 72 8.19 -11.09 -10.34
N ILE A 73 7.40 -10.73 -11.36
CA ILE A 73 6.14 -11.43 -11.73
C ILE A 73 6.28 -12.96 -11.81
N PRO A 74 7.33 -13.55 -12.42
CA PRO A 74 7.46 -15.01 -12.51
C PRO A 74 7.66 -15.64 -11.13
N PHE A 75 8.37 -14.94 -10.23
CA PHE A 75 8.51 -15.38 -8.85
C PHE A 75 7.19 -15.28 -8.08
N LEU A 76 6.39 -14.24 -8.34
CA LEU A 76 5.09 -14.10 -7.69
C LEU A 76 4.15 -15.25 -8.08
N ASP A 77 4.03 -15.52 -9.38
CA ASP A 77 3.18 -16.58 -9.91
C ASP A 77 3.60 -17.96 -9.38
N ALA A 78 4.89 -18.26 -9.42
CA ALA A 78 5.43 -19.54 -8.95
C ALA A 78 5.23 -19.78 -7.44
N ASN A 79 4.99 -18.74 -6.65
CA ASN A 79 4.81 -18.83 -5.20
C ASN A 79 3.38 -18.45 -4.75
N GLY A 80 2.44 -18.27 -5.68
CA GLY A 80 1.06 -17.90 -5.37
C GLY A 80 0.93 -16.53 -4.68
N ILE A 81 1.84 -15.59 -4.96
CA ILE A 81 1.85 -14.26 -4.34
C ILE A 81 0.97 -13.34 -5.17
N ALA A 82 -0.01 -12.70 -4.52
CA ALA A 82 -0.92 -11.79 -5.22
C ALA A 82 -0.19 -10.52 -5.68
N LEU A 83 -0.51 -10.03 -6.88
CA LEU A 83 -0.15 -8.68 -7.32
C LEU A 83 -1.41 -7.81 -7.30
N ALA A 84 -1.40 -6.73 -6.53
CA ALA A 84 -2.51 -5.80 -6.43
C ALA A 84 -2.08 -4.36 -6.72
N ARG A 85 -2.92 -3.62 -7.45
CA ARG A 85 -2.77 -2.18 -7.63
C ARG A 85 -3.66 -1.43 -6.66
N ARG A 86 -3.07 -0.57 -5.83
CA ARG A 86 -3.84 0.30 -4.93
C ARG A 86 -4.27 1.61 -5.63
N ARG A 87 -5.25 2.31 -5.03
CA ARG A 87 -5.75 3.58 -5.57
C ARG A 87 -4.85 4.78 -5.27
N SER A 88 -4.06 4.74 -4.20
CA SER A 88 -3.07 5.76 -3.88
C SER A 88 -1.84 5.69 -4.80
N GLY A 89 -1.12 6.80 -4.90
CA GLY A 89 0.18 6.85 -5.59
C GLY A 89 1.31 6.22 -4.76
N GLY A 90 2.56 6.53 -5.11
CA GLY A 90 3.76 6.05 -4.41
C GLY A 90 4.36 4.77 -5.02
N GLY A 91 5.36 4.22 -4.33
CA GLY A 91 6.14 3.06 -4.77
C GLY A 91 5.52 1.70 -4.43
N THR A 92 6.22 0.63 -4.78
CA THR A 92 5.80 -0.76 -4.58
C THR A 92 6.22 -1.24 -3.20
N VAL A 93 5.35 -2.00 -2.54
CA VAL A 93 5.62 -2.63 -1.25
C VAL A 93 5.26 -4.11 -1.29
N TYR A 94 5.90 -4.90 -0.43
CA TYR A 94 5.56 -6.29 -0.17
C TYR A 94 4.85 -6.38 1.17
N HIS A 95 3.80 -7.19 1.22
CA HIS A 95 3.06 -7.55 2.42
C HIS A 95 3.19 -9.04 2.66
N ASP A 96 3.26 -9.42 3.93
CA ASP A 96 2.97 -10.76 4.44
C ASP A 96 2.30 -10.63 5.81
N ARG A 97 2.20 -11.75 6.54
CA ARG A 97 1.59 -11.79 7.87
C ARG A 97 2.42 -11.07 8.94
N GLY A 98 3.69 -10.78 8.68
CA GLY A 98 4.56 -9.98 9.53
C GLY A 98 4.47 -8.48 9.27
N ASN A 99 3.61 -8.04 8.35
CA ASN A 99 3.39 -6.63 8.02
C ASN A 99 2.00 -6.17 8.48
N LEU A 100 1.95 -5.08 9.25
CA LEU A 100 0.72 -4.37 9.60
C LEU A 100 0.47 -3.20 8.64
N ASN A 101 -0.75 -3.06 8.14
CA ASN A 101 -1.17 -1.91 7.36
C ASN A 101 -2.13 -1.06 8.19
N VAL A 102 -1.94 0.25 8.12
CA VAL A 102 -2.72 1.23 8.87
C VAL A 102 -3.19 2.30 7.91
N SER A 103 -4.48 2.57 7.86
CA SER A 103 -5.08 3.60 7.00
C SER A 103 -5.85 4.61 7.86
N LEU A 104 -5.39 5.86 7.88
CA LEU A 104 -5.99 6.94 8.64
C LEU A 104 -6.85 7.82 7.72
N LEU A 105 -8.15 7.77 7.88
CA LEU A 105 -9.13 8.55 7.14
C LEU A 105 -9.48 9.83 7.90
N THR A 106 -9.33 10.96 7.22
CA THR A 106 -9.65 12.29 7.75
C THR A 106 -10.33 13.14 6.68
N SER A 107 -10.83 14.31 7.07
CA SER A 107 -11.10 15.37 6.08
C SER A 107 -9.80 15.79 5.38
N GLN A 108 -9.90 16.25 4.13
CA GLN A 108 -8.74 16.74 3.38
C GLN A 108 -8.06 17.93 4.07
N LYS A 109 -8.83 18.77 4.76
CA LYS A 109 -8.32 19.90 5.56
C LYS A 109 -7.46 19.45 6.75
N GLN A 110 -7.82 18.34 7.39
CA GLN A 110 -7.12 17.84 8.57
C GLN A 110 -5.98 16.86 8.24
N HIS A 111 -5.85 16.44 6.99
CA HIS A 111 -4.84 15.49 6.56
C HIS A 111 -3.41 16.04 6.68
N CYS A 112 -2.60 15.43 7.56
CA CYS A 112 -1.17 15.76 7.69
C CYS A 112 -0.36 14.48 8.01
N ARG A 113 0.32 13.92 7.00
CA ARG A 113 1.11 12.68 7.15
C ARG A 113 2.25 12.78 8.17
N PRO A 114 3.08 13.86 8.18
CA PRO A 114 4.15 13.97 9.17
C PRO A 114 3.65 13.95 10.62
N ARG A 115 2.50 14.61 10.88
CA ARG A 115 1.86 14.60 12.21
C ARG A 115 1.43 13.19 12.60
N ASN A 116 0.81 12.46 11.68
CA ASN A 116 0.34 11.11 11.93
C ASN A 116 1.53 10.18 12.26
N LEU A 117 2.57 10.19 11.43
CA LEU A 117 3.76 9.33 11.61
C LEU A 117 4.51 9.64 12.90
N ARG A 118 4.71 10.92 13.23
CA ARG A 118 5.37 11.30 14.48
C ARG A 118 4.63 10.74 15.69
N ARG A 119 3.30 10.89 15.72
CA ARG A 119 2.46 10.40 16.83
C ARG A 119 2.55 8.88 17.00
N PHE A 120 2.47 8.12 15.90
CA PHE A 120 2.59 6.66 15.98
C PHE A 120 4.00 6.23 16.37
N ALA A 121 5.04 6.85 15.80
CA ALA A 121 6.43 6.57 16.15
C ALA A 121 6.71 6.84 17.64
N GLU A 122 6.24 7.97 18.19
CA GLU A 122 6.38 8.29 19.63
C GLU A 122 5.74 7.24 20.54
N SER A 123 4.56 6.74 20.16
CA SER A 123 3.83 5.75 20.95
C SER A 123 4.50 4.37 20.88
N LEU A 124 4.96 3.96 19.69
CA LEU A 124 5.74 2.74 19.49
C LEU A 124 7.08 2.80 20.24
N ASN A 125 7.80 3.92 20.16
CA ASN A 125 9.06 4.13 20.88
C ASN A 125 8.88 3.99 22.39
N ARG A 126 7.83 4.62 22.93
CA ARG A 126 7.52 4.56 24.37
C ARG A 126 7.16 3.15 24.82
N HIS A 127 6.36 2.44 24.01
CA HIS A 127 5.87 1.12 24.39
C HIS A 127 6.98 0.05 24.31
N PHE A 128 7.77 0.06 23.24
CA PHE A 128 8.75 -0.99 22.96
C PHE A 128 10.19 -0.64 23.37
N GLY A 129 10.45 0.59 23.82
CA GLY A 129 11.81 1.02 24.17
C GLY A 129 12.76 1.14 22.96
N VAL A 130 12.20 1.37 21.76
CA VAL A 130 12.95 1.49 20.50
C VAL A 130 13.08 2.95 20.04
N LYS A 131 13.87 3.17 18.98
CA LYS A 131 13.99 4.47 18.33
C LYS A 131 13.58 4.41 16.86
N ILE A 132 12.34 4.81 16.61
CA ILE A 132 11.72 4.96 15.30
C ILE A 132 11.59 6.46 15.00
N VAL A 133 12.12 6.90 13.87
CA VAL A 133 12.16 8.31 13.46
C VAL A 133 11.55 8.47 12.07
N PRO A 134 10.47 9.26 11.90
CA PRO A 134 10.00 9.64 10.59
C PRO A 134 11.03 10.51 9.85
N ASN A 135 11.30 10.21 8.58
CA ASN A 135 12.18 11.02 7.73
C ASN A 135 11.40 12.05 6.89
N GLU A 136 12.11 12.86 6.11
CA GLU A 136 11.52 13.91 5.25
C GLU A 136 10.64 13.37 4.11
N ARG A 137 10.74 12.08 3.79
CA ARG A 137 9.92 11.38 2.78
C ARG A 137 8.71 10.71 3.40
N ASP A 138 8.42 10.97 4.67
CA ASP A 138 7.33 10.36 5.43
C ASP A 138 7.52 8.83 5.60
N ASP A 139 8.76 8.30 5.58
CA ASP A 139 9.05 6.91 5.98
C ASP A 139 9.41 6.82 7.47
N MET A 140 9.10 5.71 8.14
CA MET A 140 9.62 5.47 9.51
C MET A 140 10.88 4.60 9.49
N ILE A 141 11.92 5.12 10.15
CA ILE A 141 13.26 4.56 10.18
C ILE A 141 13.58 4.03 11.58
N LEU A 142 13.89 2.76 11.69
CA LEU A 142 14.33 2.10 12.91
C LEU A 142 15.84 2.28 13.11
N GLN A 143 16.22 2.65 14.32
CA GLN A 143 17.60 2.76 14.76
C GLN A 143 17.93 1.68 15.80
N PRO A 144 19.19 1.20 15.84
CA PRO A 144 20.33 1.57 14.99
C PRO A 144 20.24 1.06 13.54
N GLY A 145 21.15 1.53 12.68
CA GLY A 145 21.31 1.03 11.30
C GLY A 145 20.42 1.69 10.23
N ASP A 146 19.65 2.72 10.60
CA ASP A 146 18.80 3.52 9.71
C ASP A 146 17.97 2.66 8.72
N ARG A 147 17.32 1.63 9.27
CA ARG A 147 16.54 0.65 8.49
C ARG A 147 15.11 1.14 8.33
N LYS A 148 14.64 1.23 7.09
CA LYS A 148 13.23 1.54 6.82
C LYS A 148 12.35 0.38 7.28
N ILE A 149 11.37 0.69 8.13
CA ILE A 149 10.35 -0.27 8.62
C ILE A 149 8.92 0.13 8.25
N SER A 150 8.73 1.28 7.61
CA SER A 150 7.42 1.78 7.17
C SER A 150 7.56 2.58 5.89
N GLY A 151 6.69 2.32 4.91
CA GLY A 151 6.45 3.18 3.77
C GLY A 151 5.04 3.75 3.79
N THR A 152 4.84 4.91 3.17
CA THR A 152 3.57 5.63 3.17
C THR A 152 3.06 5.92 1.77
N ALA A 153 1.74 6.01 1.64
CA ALA A 153 1.08 6.68 0.54
C ALA A 153 -0.23 7.33 1.03
N ALA A 154 -0.80 8.18 0.18
CA ALA A 154 -2.05 8.86 0.51
C ALA A 154 -2.90 9.05 -0.74
N ARG A 155 -4.21 9.18 -0.51
CA ARG A 155 -5.19 9.58 -1.52
C ARG A 155 -6.00 10.74 -0.96
N LYS A 156 -6.28 11.72 -1.82
CA LYS A 156 -7.17 12.85 -1.55
C LYS A 156 -8.20 12.91 -2.66
N ALA A 157 -9.49 12.91 -2.31
CA ALA A 157 -10.58 13.03 -3.27
C ALA A 157 -11.86 13.47 -2.56
N HIS A 158 -12.71 14.25 -3.23
CA HIS A 158 -14.03 14.65 -2.74
C HIS A 158 -14.04 15.24 -1.31
N GLY A 159 -13.04 16.08 -0.98
CA GLY A 159 -12.92 16.70 0.35
C GLY A 159 -12.44 15.77 1.47
N ARG A 160 -12.10 14.51 1.15
CA ARG A 160 -11.64 13.48 2.07
C ARG A 160 -10.21 13.05 1.75
N ALA A 161 -9.53 12.46 2.71
CA ALA A 161 -8.20 11.92 2.49
C ALA A 161 -7.94 10.71 3.39
N TYR A 162 -7.30 9.67 2.84
CA TYR A 162 -6.63 8.67 3.67
C TYR A 162 -5.12 8.80 3.57
N HIS A 163 -4.44 8.58 4.69
CA HIS A 163 -3.01 8.33 4.78
C HIS A 163 -2.82 6.89 5.21
N HIS A 164 -2.27 6.05 4.35
CA HIS A 164 -1.91 4.69 4.75
C HIS A 164 -0.41 4.48 4.82
N PHE A 165 0.00 3.59 5.70
CA PHE A 165 1.39 3.20 5.85
C PHE A 165 1.49 1.75 6.30
N THR A 166 2.62 1.15 5.96
CA THR A 166 3.01 -0.19 6.40
C THR A 166 3.81 -0.11 7.69
N MET A 167 3.82 -1.19 8.48
CA MET A 167 4.72 -1.41 9.59
C MET A 167 5.26 -2.82 9.47
N LEU A 168 6.54 -2.94 9.12
CA LEU A 168 7.25 -4.21 9.04
C LEU A 168 7.58 -4.65 10.47
N VAL A 169 6.85 -5.63 10.98
CA VAL A 169 6.97 -6.13 12.36
C VAL A 169 7.88 -7.34 12.41
N ASP A 170 7.60 -8.35 11.59
CA ASP A 170 8.37 -9.60 11.51
C ASP A 170 8.27 -10.20 10.10
N VAL A 171 8.71 -9.44 9.10
CA VAL A 171 8.58 -9.81 7.67
C VAL A 171 9.77 -10.65 7.19
N ASP A 172 9.54 -11.51 6.21
CA ASP A 172 10.62 -12.23 5.53
C ASP A 172 11.37 -11.30 4.56
N LEU A 173 12.46 -10.69 5.04
CA LEU A 173 13.27 -9.76 4.25
C LEU A 173 13.90 -10.38 2.99
N PRO A 174 14.52 -11.58 3.03
CA PRO A 174 14.97 -12.26 1.81
C PRO A 174 13.86 -12.43 0.76
N PHE A 175 12.68 -12.87 1.20
CA PHE A 175 11.54 -13.09 0.31
C PHE A 175 11.03 -11.77 -0.26
N LEU A 176 10.87 -10.73 0.57
CA LEU A 176 10.56 -9.36 0.14
C LEU A 176 11.53 -8.87 -0.94
N LYS A 177 12.84 -9.03 -0.74
CA LYS A 177 13.84 -8.58 -1.73
C LYS A 177 13.67 -9.31 -3.06
N LYS A 178 13.31 -10.59 -3.02
CA LYS A 178 13.12 -11.41 -4.23
C LYS A 178 11.84 -11.04 -4.98
N THR A 179 10.75 -10.70 -4.28
CA THR A 179 9.48 -10.27 -4.90
C THR A 179 9.60 -8.94 -5.63
N LEU A 180 10.45 -8.02 -5.16
CA LEU A 180 10.60 -6.67 -5.72
C LEU A 180 11.75 -6.52 -6.73
N LYS A 181 12.47 -7.60 -7.06
CA LYS A 181 13.57 -7.59 -8.02
C LYS A 181 13.09 -8.02 -9.40
N SER A 182 12.53 -7.09 -10.18
CA SER A 182 12.12 -7.36 -11.55
C SER A 182 13.30 -7.88 -12.40
N PRO A 183 13.12 -8.98 -13.16
CA PRO A 183 14.13 -9.47 -14.10
C PRO A 183 14.19 -8.68 -15.41
N TRP A 184 13.33 -7.67 -15.59
CA TRP A 184 13.24 -6.87 -16.82
C TRP A 184 13.49 -5.38 -16.60
N ALA A 185 13.95 -5.00 -15.42
CA ALA A 185 14.09 -3.59 -15.05
C ALA A 185 15.03 -2.79 -15.99
N ASP A 186 16.02 -3.47 -16.57
CA ASP A 186 17.01 -2.96 -17.54
C ASP A 186 16.53 -3.00 -19.00
N ARG A 187 15.32 -3.52 -19.25
CA ARG A 187 14.75 -3.68 -20.60
C ARG A 187 13.51 -2.83 -20.83
N ILE A 188 12.97 -2.22 -19.77
CA ILE A 188 11.72 -1.45 -19.81
C ILE A 188 12.00 0.05 -19.83
N GLU A 189 11.52 0.70 -20.87
CA GLU A 189 11.48 2.16 -21.01
C GLU A 189 10.07 2.66 -20.76
N THR A 190 9.90 3.52 -19.75
CA THR A 190 8.58 4.04 -19.35
C THR A 190 8.68 5.32 -18.54
N ASN A 191 7.60 6.12 -18.58
CA ASN A 191 7.37 7.27 -17.71
C ASN A 191 6.52 6.92 -16.48
N ALA A 192 6.28 5.63 -16.21
CA ALA A 192 5.59 5.19 -15.00
C ALA A 192 6.33 5.63 -13.73
N THR A 193 5.57 5.85 -12.65
CA THR A 193 6.16 6.17 -11.34
C THR A 193 7.07 5.03 -10.88
N ARG A 194 8.32 5.35 -10.55
CA ARG A 194 9.31 4.38 -10.06
C ARG A 194 9.30 4.32 -8.54
N SER A 195 9.54 3.14 -7.98
CA SER A 195 9.88 3.03 -6.56
C SER A 195 11.21 3.73 -6.27
N VAL A 196 11.33 4.22 -5.04
CA VAL A 196 12.59 4.73 -4.51
C VAL A 196 13.12 3.70 -3.50
N PRO A 197 14.16 2.92 -3.86
CA PRO A 197 14.72 1.93 -2.96
C PRO A 197 15.21 2.57 -1.67
N ALA A 198 14.94 1.93 -0.53
CA ALA A 198 15.54 2.31 0.73
C ALA A 198 17.00 1.84 0.78
N LYS A 199 17.88 2.63 1.43
CA LYS A 199 19.28 2.23 1.65
C LYS A 199 19.38 0.93 2.45
N ALA A 200 18.54 0.80 3.47
CA ALA A 200 18.37 -0.41 4.27
C ALA A 200 16.89 -0.61 4.61
N VAL A 201 16.47 -1.87 4.66
CA VAL A 201 15.12 -2.29 5.06
C VAL A 201 15.28 -3.22 6.27
N GLY A 202 14.41 -3.07 7.25
CA GLY A 202 14.39 -3.87 8.48
C GLY A 202 12.97 -4.20 8.91
N TYR A 203 12.85 -4.73 10.13
CA TYR A 203 11.57 -4.96 10.80
C TYR A 203 11.75 -4.82 12.32
N LEU A 204 10.64 -4.59 13.03
CA LEU A 204 10.68 -4.28 14.46
C LEU A 204 11.27 -5.41 15.32
N GLY A 205 10.99 -6.67 14.96
CA GLY A 205 11.50 -7.87 15.64
C GLY A 205 13.03 -7.99 15.68
N GLN A 206 13.77 -7.18 14.91
CA GLN A 206 15.22 -7.08 15.00
C GLN A 206 15.70 -6.40 16.29
N GLU A 207 14.86 -5.56 16.90
CA GLU A 207 15.17 -4.82 18.13
C GLU A 207 14.27 -5.26 19.30
N VAL A 208 13.10 -5.81 19.02
CA VAL A 208 12.13 -6.27 20.03
C VAL A 208 11.86 -7.75 19.81
N VAL A 209 12.64 -8.61 20.46
CA VAL A 209 12.54 -10.06 20.29
C VAL A 209 11.14 -10.56 20.68
N GLY A 210 10.50 -11.28 19.77
CA GLY A 210 9.18 -11.88 20.00
C GLY A 210 7.99 -10.93 19.78
N VAL A 211 8.22 -9.68 19.33
CA VAL A 211 7.14 -8.74 19.04
C VAL A 211 6.20 -9.29 17.96
N THR A 212 4.90 -9.15 18.19
CA THR A 212 3.87 -9.63 17.25
C THR A 212 3.17 -8.49 16.51
N VAL A 213 2.57 -8.81 15.35
CA VAL A 213 1.73 -7.85 14.63
C VAL A 213 0.54 -7.42 15.47
N GLU A 214 -0.03 -8.33 16.26
CA GLU A 214 -1.15 -8.09 17.16
C GLU A 214 -0.78 -7.10 18.28
N GLU A 215 0.41 -7.20 18.86
CA GLU A 215 0.92 -6.23 19.85
C GLU A 215 1.09 -4.84 19.23
N VAL A 216 1.75 -4.75 18.07
CA VAL A 216 1.91 -3.47 17.36
C VAL A 216 0.55 -2.87 16.99
N GLN A 217 -0.40 -3.71 16.55
CA GLN A 217 -1.77 -3.29 16.27
C GLN A 217 -2.45 -2.70 17.51
N SER A 218 -2.30 -3.33 18.68
CA SER A 218 -2.85 -2.80 19.94
C SER A 218 -2.31 -1.40 20.24
N VAL A 219 -0.99 -1.21 20.13
CA VAL A 219 -0.36 0.11 20.35
C VAL A 219 -0.89 1.15 19.36
N VAL A 220 -1.05 0.79 18.08
CA VAL A 220 -1.60 1.69 17.06
C VAL A 220 -3.06 2.07 17.37
N LEU A 221 -3.87 1.10 17.81
CA LEU A 221 -5.26 1.32 18.19
C LEU A 221 -5.35 2.27 19.38
N ASP A 222 -4.62 1.98 20.45
CA ASP A 222 -4.60 2.82 21.66
C ASP A 222 -4.08 4.22 21.35
N THR A 223 -3.04 4.30 20.52
CA THR A 223 -2.52 5.56 20.01
C THR A 223 -3.63 6.35 19.37
N PHE A 224 -4.37 5.81 18.41
CA PHE A 224 -5.46 6.53 17.73
C PHE A 224 -6.56 6.94 18.71
N ARG A 225 -7.09 5.98 19.48
CA ARG A 225 -8.24 6.14 20.39
C ARG A 225 -8.01 7.22 21.43
N SER A 226 -6.78 7.40 21.91
CA SER A 226 -6.43 8.44 22.91
C SER A 226 -6.64 9.89 22.45
N SER A 227 -6.90 10.16 21.16
CA SER A 227 -7.27 11.52 20.68
C SER A 227 -8.77 11.80 20.68
N PHE A 228 -9.58 10.82 21.07
CA PHE A 228 -11.02 10.89 20.97
C PHE A 228 -11.64 10.70 22.35
N GLU A 229 -12.68 11.46 22.65
CA GLU A 229 -13.42 11.32 23.92
C GLU A 229 -14.13 9.97 23.99
N LYS A 230 -14.62 9.52 22.84
CA LYS A 230 -15.26 8.22 22.67
C LYS A 230 -14.70 7.58 21.40
N SER A 231 -14.57 6.27 21.42
CA SER A 231 -14.25 5.51 20.21
C SER A 231 -14.99 4.20 20.16
N VAL A 232 -15.28 3.77 18.94
CA VAL A 232 -15.91 2.47 18.66
C VAL A 232 -14.95 1.60 17.85
N VAL A 233 -15.06 0.29 18.01
CA VAL A 233 -14.34 -0.69 17.19
C VAL A 233 -15.37 -1.47 16.39
N ILE A 234 -15.18 -1.53 15.09
CA ILE A 234 -16.03 -2.25 14.15
C ILE A 234 -15.14 -3.25 13.42
N GLU A 235 -15.44 -4.54 13.58
CA GLU A 235 -14.77 -5.57 12.77
C GLU A 235 -15.37 -5.61 11.37
N SER A 236 -14.57 -5.95 10.36
CA SER A 236 -15.04 -6.05 8.97
C SER A 236 -16.22 -7.03 8.83
N SER A 237 -16.28 -8.08 9.65
CA SER A 237 -17.39 -9.04 9.69
C SER A 237 -18.74 -8.44 10.11
N GLN A 238 -18.73 -7.30 10.80
CA GLN A 238 -19.93 -6.60 11.28
C GLN A 238 -20.51 -5.64 10.23
N VAL A 239 -19.76 -5.37 9.17
CA VAL A 239 -20.22 -4.51 8.08
C VAL A 239 -20.91 -5.42 7.05
N PRO A 240 -22.18 -5.15 6.69
CA PRO A 240 -22.97 -6.03 5.82
C PRO A 240 -22.59 -5.84 4.35
N VAL A 241 -21.35 -6.17 4.01
CA VAL A 241 -20.74 -5.94 2.69
C VAL A 241 -19.97 -7.17 2.25
N ASP A 242 -20.28 -7.64 1.04
CA ASP A 242 -19.46 -8.63 0.36
C ASP A 242 -18.22 -7.94 -0.25
N TYR A 243 -17.14 -7.86 0.54
CA TYR A 243 -15.89 -7.23 0.10
C TYR A 243 -15.24 -7.92 -1.09
N GLU A 244 -15.54 -9.20 -1.31
CA GLU A 244 -14.99 -9.92 -2.45
C GLU A 244 -15.66 -9.50 -3.75
N LYS A 245 -16.91 -9.04 -3.69
CA LYS A 245 -17.67 -8.55 -4.85
C LYS A 245 -17.79 -7.03 -4.87
N LEU A 246 -17.16 -6.34 -3.92
CA LEU A 246 -17.25 -4.90 -3.83
C LEU A 246 -16.44 -4.24 -4.95
N THR A 247 -17.14 -3.81 -5.98
CA THR A 247 -16.60 -2.97 -7.05
C THR A 247 -16.86 -1.49 -6.73
N TRP A 248 -15.83 -0.64 -6.85
CA TRP A 248 -16.00 0.82 -6.83
C TRP A 248 -15.73 1.38 -8.21
N ASP A 249 -16.62 2.24 -8.72
CA ASP A 249 -16.59 2.77 -10.09
C ASP A 249 -16.56 1.66 -11.17
N ASN A 250 -17.27 0.54 -10.94
CA ASN A 250 -17.24 -0.65 -11.81
C ASN A 250 -15.84 -1.24 -12.02
N VAL A 251 -14.97 -1.11 -11.01
CA VAL A 251 -13.63 -1.72 -11.02
C VAL A 251 -13.60 -2.87 -10.02
N ASP A 252 -13.40 -4.09 -10.52
CA ASP A 252 -12.94 -5.21 -9.71
C ASP A 252 -11.42 -5.12 -9.55
N LEU A 253 -10.96 -5.10 -8.30
CA LEU A 253 -9.54 -4.97 -7.95
C LEU A 253 -8.72 -6.22 -8.30
N ARG A 254 -9.36 -7.36 -8.60
CA ARG A 254 -8.69 -8.59 -9.06
C ARG A 254 -8.43 -8.58 -10.56
N GLU A 255 -9.20 -7.80 -11.32
CA GLU A 255 -9.14 -7.84 -12.77
C GLU A 255 -7.78 -7.43 -13.30
N TRP A 256 -7.34 -8.14 -14.34
CA TRP A 256 -6.14 -7.81 -15.09
C TRP A 256 -6.18 -6.37 -15.62
N LYS A 257 -7.35 -5.89 -16.06
CA LYS A 257 -7.55 -4.52 -16.57
C LYS A 257 -7.20 -3.46 -15.52
N TRP A 258 -7.34 -3.77 -14.24
CA TRP A 258 -6.93 -2.90 -13.15
C TRP A 258 -5.46 -3.07 -12.78
N ASN A 259 -5.04 -4.28 -12.44
CA ASN A 259 -3.69 -4.55 -11.92
C ASN A 259 -2.60 -4.29 -12.96
N PHE A 260 -2.84 -4.71 -14.20
CA PHE A 260 -1.90 -4.58 -15.32
C PHE A 260 -2.37 -3.55 -16.35
N GLY A 261 -3.67 -3.50 -16.66
CA GLY A 261 -4.20 -2.65 -17.72
C GLY A 261 -4.18 -1.15 -17.44
N LYS A 262 -3.94 -0.75 -16.19
CA LYS A 262 -3.71 0.66 -15.82
C LYS A 262 -2.24 1.09 -15.88
N THR A 263 -1.34 0.22 -16.35
CA THR A 263 0.08 0.53 -16.51
C THR A 263 0.26 1.64 -17.56
N PRO A 264 1.00 2.72 -17.24
CA PRO A 264 1.40 3.70 -18.24
C PRO A 264 2.15 3.05 -19.39
N LYS A 265 2.03 3.61 -20.60
CA LYS A 265 2.68 3.08 -21.79
C LYS A 265 4.17 2.83 -21.56
N PHE A 266 4.67 1.75 -22.15
CA PHE A 266 6.08 1.40 -22.08
C PHE A 266 6.54 0.67 -23.32
N THR A 267 7.84 0.72 -23.55
CA THR A 267 8.53 -0.12 -24.53
C THR A 267 9.36 -1.13 -23.77
N ILE A 268 9.44 -2.36 -24.27
CA ILE A 268 10.32 -3.39 -23.73
C ILE A 268 11.10 -4.08 -24.83
N ARG A 269 12.38 -4.31 -24.56
CA ARG A 269 13.27 -5.09 -25.43
C ARG A 269 13.13 -6.59 -25.14
N LEU A 270 12.70 -7.35 -26.14
CA LEU A 270 12.59 -8.81 -26.15
C LEU A 270 13.98 -9.47 -26.12
N LYS A 271 14.00 -10.79 -25.90
CA LYS A 271 15.25 -11.57 -25.85
C LYS A 271 16.00 -11.62 -27.18
N ASP A 272 15.29 -11.60 -28.28
CA ASP A 272 15.83 -11.63 -29.64
C ASP A 272 16.26 -10.25 -30.17
N GLY A 273 16.19 -9.21 -29.33
CA GLY A 273 16.60 -7.85 -29.66
C GLY A 273 15.48 -6.94 -30.16
N ARG A 274 14.30 -7.49 -30.47
CA ARG A 274 13.12 -6.72 -30.87
C ARG A 274 12.60 -5.83 -29.76
N CYS A 275 11.91 -4.75 -30.12
CA CYS A 275 11.19 -3.87 -29.23
C CYS A 275 9.67 -4.03 -29.39
N THR A 276 8.98 -4.12 -28.26
CA THR A 276 7.52 -4.18 -28.20
C THR A 276 6.98 -2.96 -27.45
N LYS A 277 6.00 -2.28 -28.04
CA LYS A 277 5.24 -1.21 -27.37
C LYS A 277 4.00 -1.80 -26.72
N VAL A 278 3.77 -1.41 -25.48
CA VAL A 278 2.66 -1.91 -24.66
C VAL A 278 1.83 -0.73 -24.16
N GLU A 279 0.53 -0.78 -24.44
CA GLU A 279 -0.45 0.21 -24.00
C GLU A 279 -1.60 -0.46 -23.27
N GLN A 280 -1.94 0.05 -22.09
CA GLN A 280 -2.97 -0.57 -21.23
C GLN A 280 -2.70 -2.05 -20.96
N GLY A 281 -1.42 -2.42 -20.86
CA GLY A 281 -0.95 -3.80 -20.69
C GLY A 281 -1.11 -4.70 -21.93
N VAL A 282 -1.58 -4.18 -23.06
CA VAL A 282 -1.81 -4.92 -24.30
C VAL A 282 -0.68 -4.58 -25.28
N ILE A 283 -0.23 -5.58 -26.05
CA ILE A 283 0.78 -5.38 -27.09
C ILE A 283 0.16 -4.53 -28.20
N ALA A 284 0.70 -3.33 -28.41
CA ALA A 284 0.22 -2.40 -29.42
C ALA A 284 1.04 -2.48 -30.72
N GLU A 285 2.33 -2.75 -30.61
CA GLU A 285 3.25 -2.81 -31.76
C GLU A 285 4.45 -3.69 -31.39
N VAL A 286 4.97 -4.43 -32.36
CA VAL A 286 6.23 -5.18 -32.28
C VAL A 286 7.04 -4.80 -33.51
N ASP A 287 8.33 -4.50 -33.33
CA ASP A 287 9.19 -4.25 -34.49
C ASP A 287 9.53 -5.53 -35.27
N GLY A 288 9.65 -5.39 -36.59
CA GLY A 288 9.88 -6.52 -37.50
C GLY A 288 8.65 -7.38 -37.77
N SER A 289 8.84 -8.44 -38.55
CA SER A 289 7.79 -9.43 -38.84
C SER A 289 7.64 -10.39 -37.65
N VAL A 290 6.41 -10.59 -37.19
CA VAL A 290 6.08 -11.56 -36.13
C VAL A 290 5.47 -12.79 -36.79
N GLU A 291 5.96 -13.99 -36.46
CA GLU A 291 5.46 -15.26 -37.04
C GLU A 291 4.01 -15.55 -36.64
N ALA A 292 3.57 -15.03 -35.50
CA ALA A 292 2.18 -15.04 -35.02
C ALA A 292 1.75 -13.61 -34.69
N ASP A 293 0.54 -13.22 -35.09
CA ASP A 293 0.00 -11.90 -34.74
C ASP A 293 -0.34 -11.85 -33.24
N ILE A 294 0.62 -11.36 -32.45
CA ILE A 294 0.48 -11.14 -31.00
C ILE A 294 -0.01 -9.72 -30.68
N VAL A 295 -0.20 -8.87 -31.69
CA VAL A 295 -0.72 -7.53 -31.49
C VAL A 295 -2.18 -7.65 -31.02
N GLY A 296 -2.54 -6.88 -29.99
CA GLY A 296 -3.83 -6.97 -29.33
C GLY A 296 -3.93 -8.02 -28.22
N SER A 297 -2.91 -8.87 -28.04
CA SER A 297 -2.86 -9.80 -26.90
C SER A 297 -2.41 -9.08 -25.62
N ARG A 298 -2.76 -9.65 -24.46
CA ARG A 298 -2.18 -9.21 -23.19
C ARG A 298 -0.67 -9.38 -23.25
N PHE A 299 0.04 -8.43 -22.68
CA PHE A 299 1.47 -8.54 -22.47
C PHE A 299 1.74 -9.60 -21.40
N ASP A 300 2.41 -10.67 -21.80
CA ASP A 300 2.74 -11.83 -20.98
C ASP A 300 4.26 -11.93 -20.83
N TYR A 301 4.72 -12.23 -19.61
CA TYR A 301 6.14 -12.39 -19.33
C TYR A 301 6.74 -13.66 -19.95
N THR A 302 5.92 -14.64 -20.32
CA THR A 302 6.35 -15.87 -21.01
C THR A 302 6.98 -15.57 -22.36
N LEU A 303 6.65 -14.44 -22.99
CA LEU A 303 7.30 -13.93 -24.20
C LEU A 303 8.79 -13.58 -23.99
N PHE A 304 9.25 -13.55 -22.73
CA PHE A 304 10.61 -13.22 -22.32
C PHE A 304 11.33 -14.38 -21.63
N MET A 305 10.70 -15.55 -21.54
CA MET A 305 11.35 -16.79 -21.09
C MET A 305 11.95 -17.53 -22.29
#